data_AF-A0A6B3GJ99-F1
#
_entry.id   AF-A0A6B3GJ99-F1
#
_cell.length_a   1.000
_cell.length_b   1.000
_cell.length_c   1.000
_cell.angle_alpha   90.00
_cell.angle_beta   90.00
_cell.angle_gamma   90.00
#
_symmetry.space_group_name_H-M   'P 1'
#
loop_
_entity.id
_entity.type
_entity.pdbx_description
1 polymer ?
#
loop_
_entity_poly.entity_id
_entity_poly.type
_entity_poly.pdbx_seq_one_letter_code
_entity_poly.pdbx_strand_id
1 'polypeptide(L)'
;TLIYTSGTTGRPKGVRLPHDSWSYMAKATVSTGLINADDVQYLWLPLAHVFGKVLTSGQIEVGHVTAIDGRIDKIIENLPVVQP
;
A
#
# COMPACT_ATOMS: atom_id res chain seq x y z
N THR A 1 5.75 -6.22 11.92
CA THR A 1 5.78 -6.76 10.54
C THR A 1 7.20 -7.08 10.13
N LEU A 2 7.43 -8.13 9.33
CA LEU A 2 8.71 -8.40 8.67
C LEU A 2 8.54 -8.22 7.16
N ILE A 3 9.43 -7.46 6.53
CA ILE A 3 9.51 -7.32 5.05
C ILE A 3 10.91 -7.68 4.61
N TYR A 4 11.03 -8.47 3.53
CA TYR A 4 12.32 -8.87 2.99
C TYR A 4 12.76 -7.93 1.86
N THR A 5 14.03 -7.55 1.87
CA THR A 5 14.66 -6.80 0.78
C THR A 5 14.73 -7.64 -0.50
N SER A 6 14.82 -7.03 -1.68
CA SER A 6 14.94 -7.73 -2.97
C SER A 6 16.18 -8.61 -3.11
N GLY A 7 17.25 -8.36 -2.35
CA GLY A 7 18.47 -9.17 -2.42
C GLY A 7 19.31 -8.92 -3.69
N THR A 8 19.21 -7.75 -4.30
CA THR A 8 20.02 -7.39 -5.49
C THR A 8 21.53 -7.46 -5.25
N THR A 9 21.97 -7.37 -3.99
CA THR A 9 23.38 -7.47 -3.57
C THR A 9 23.69 -8.77 -2.83
N GLY A 10 22.83 -9.79 -2.91
CA GLY A 10 23.03 -11.10 -2.28
C GLY A 10 21.81 -11.57 -1.48
N ARG A 11 22.02 -12.24 -0.34
CA ARG A 11 20.92 -12.85 0.42
C ARG A 11 19.93 -11.78 0.93
N PRO A 12 18.62 -11.91 0.66
CA PRO A 12 17.58 -11.06 1.23
C PRO A 12 17.67 -10.98 2.76
N LYS A 13 17.50 -9.77 3.30
CA LYS A 13 17.49 -9.49 4.74
C LYS A 13 16.06 -9.16 5.19
N GLY A 14 15.65 -9.72 6.32
CA GLY A 14 14.36 -9.41 6.95
C GLY A 14 14.44 -8.11 7.74
N VAL A 15 13.66 -7.11 7.32
CA VAL A 15 13.53 -5.82 8.01
C VAL A 15 12.34 -5.92 8.96
N ARG A 16 12.61 -5.74 10.26
CA ARG A 16 11.57 -5.67 11.30
C ARG A 16 11.04 -4.25 11.38
N LEU A 17 9.74 -4.11 11.15
CA LEU A 17 9.00 -2.86 11.24
C LEU A 17 8.01 -2.96 12.42
N PRO A 18 8.24 -2.22 13.52
CA PRO A 18 7.29 -2.16 14.63
C PRO A 18 5.98 -1.47 14.23
N HIS A 19 4.95 -1.60 15.08
CA HIS A 19 3.62 -1.08 14.79
C HIS A 19 3.59 0.44 14.65
N ASP A 20 4.35 1.13 15.51
CA ASP A 20 4.53 2.58 15.50
C ASP A 20 4.96 3.15 14.15
N SER A 21 5.76 2.41 13.40
CA SER A 21 6.26 2.81 12.08
C SER A 21 5.12 2.92 11.07
N TRP A 22 4.12 2.04 11.17
CA TRP A 22 2.93 2.08 10.32
C TRP A 22 1.94 3.15 10.79
N SER A 23 1.76 3.30 12.10
CA SER A 23 0.93 4.38 12.65
C SER A 23 1.49 5.76 12.29
N TYR A 24 2.82 5.93 12.33
CA TYR A 24 3.49 7.14 11.88
C TYR A 24 3.31 7.34 10.38
N MET A 25 3.55 6.30 9.58
CA MET A 25 3.41 6.38 8.12
C MET A 25 2.00 6.79 7.71
N ALA A 26 0.97 6.22 8.33
CA ALA A 26 -0.42 6.55 8.05
C ALA A 26 -0.70 8.05 8.27
N LYS A 27 -0.33 8.58 9.44
CA LYS A 27 -0.47 10.01 9.75
C LYS A 27 0.35 10.90 8.82
N ALA A 28 1.57 10.48 8.48
CA ALA A 28 2.43 11.20 7.55
C ALA A 28 1.79 11.26 6.15
N THR A 29 1.22 10.16 5.66
CA THR A 29 0.49 10.13 4.39
C THR A 29 -0.69 11.10 4.39
N VAL A 30 -1.51 11.10 5.45
CA VAL A 30 -2.63 12.05 5.57
C VAL A 30 -2.15 13.50 5.59
N SER A 31 -1.03 13.76 6.27
CA SER A 31 -0.49 15.13 6.36
C SER A 31 -0.05 15.73 5.02
N THR A 32 0.12 14.91 3.97
CA THR A 32 0.42 15.40 2.62
C THR A 32 -0.76 16.11 1.96
N GLY A 33 -2.00 15.85 2.42
CA GLY A 33 -3.22 16.35 1.78
C GLY A 33 -3.52 15.73 0.40
N LEU A 34 -2.78 14.71 -0.01
CA LEU A 34 -2.94 14.06 -1.32
C LEU A 34 -4.04 13.00 -1.35
N ILE A 35 -4.48 12.52 -0.18
CA ILE A 35 -5.49 11.47 -0.05
C ILE A 35 -6.53 11.92 0.97
N ASN A 36 -7.80 11.72 0.64
CA ASN A 36 -8.97 12.03 1.45
C ASN A 36 -10.00 10.88 1.40
N ALA A 37 -11.05 10.99 2.21
CA ALA A 37 -12.03 9.92 2.39
C ALA A 37 -12.86 9.59 1.14
N ASP A 38 -12.96 10.53 0.18
CA ASP A 38 -13.75 10.37 -1.04
C ASP A 38 -12.94 9.67 -2.17
N ASP A 39 -11.64 9.46 -1.97
CA ASP A 39 -10.79 8.82 -2.97
C ASP A 39 -11.06 7.30 -3.09
N VAL A 40 -10.70 6.73 -4.24
CA VAL A 40 -10.75 5.29 -4.48
C VAL A 40 -9.33 4.77 -4.70
N GLN A 41 -8.81 3.98 -3.77
CA GLN A 41 -7.49 3.38 -3.89
C GLN A 41 -7.57 2.04 -4.64
N TYR A 42 -6.71 1.84 -5.64
CA TYR A 42 -6.56 0.53 -6.28
C TYR A 42 -5.32 -0.22 -5.80
N LEU A 43 -5.53 -1.23 -4.95
CA LEU A 43 -4.48 -2.08 -4.40
C LEU A 43 -4.26 -3.33 -5.27
N TRP A 44 -3.31 -3.22 -6.20
CA TRP A 44 -2.92 -4.32 -7.10
C TRP A 44 -1.57 -4.96 -6.76
N LEU A 45 -0.76 -4.30 -5.93
CA LEU A 45 0.57 -4.79 -5.56
C LEU A 45 0.49 -5.89 -4.49
N PRO A 46 1.39 -6.90 -4.56
CA PRO A 46 1.52 -7.89 -3.50
C PRO A 46 1.86 -7.23 -2.15
N LEU A 47 1.25 -7.71 -1.07
CA LEU A 47 1.53 -7.24 0.30
C LEU A 47 2.94 -7.59 0.81
N ALA A 48 3.71 -8.38 0.05
CA ALA A 48 5.13 -8.61 0.28
C ALA A 48 5.97 -7.36 -0.04
N HIS A 49 5.47 -6.47 -0.90
CA HIS A 49 6.11 -5.19 -1.17
C HIS A 49 5.70 -4.15 -0.11
N VAL A 50 6.67 -3.36 0.37
CA VAL A 50 6.45 -2.35 1.44
C VAL A 50 5.36 -1.34 1.09
N PHE A 51 5.24 -0.96 -0.19
CA PHE A 51 4.25 0.01 -0.63
C PHE A 51 2.80 -0.46 -0.44
N GLY A 52 2.51 -1.76 -0.61
CA GLY A 52 1.18 -2.29 -0.31
C GLY A 52 0.79 -2.07 1.16
N LYS A 53 1.76 -2.21 2.09
CA LYS A 53 1.53 -1.90 3.51
C LYS A 53 1.34 -0.42 3.80
N VAL A 54 2.03 0.48 3.07
CA VAL A 54 1.82 1.93 3.16
C VAL A 54 0.39 2.28 2.77
N LEU A 55 -0.09 1.78 1.62
CA LEU A 55 -1.45 1.99 1.12
C LEU A 55 -2.51 1.48 2.12
N THR A 56 -2.31 0.29 2.70
CA THR A 56 -3.22 -0.22 3.74
C THR A 56 -3.18 0.64 5.01
N SER A 57 -2.00 1.10 5.45
CA SER A 57 -1.89 1.93 6.65
C SER A 57 -2.58 3.28 6.47
N GLY A 58 -2.43 3.93 5.30
CA GLY A 58 -3.13 5.17 4.98
C GLY A 58 -4.64 4.96 4.92
N GLN A 59 -5.10 3.87 4.31
CA GLN A 59 -6.54 3.53 4.26
C GLN A 59 -7.16 3.36 5.65
N ILE A 60 -6.43 2.73 6.59
CA ILE A 60 -6.92 2.58 7.97
C ILE A 60 -7.09 3.93 8.68
N GLU A 61 -6.22 4.91 8.38
CA GLU A 61 -6.30 6.25 8.98
C GLU A 61 -7.36 7.14 8.30
N VAL A 62 -7.47 7.09 6.98
CA VAL A 62 -8.38 7.96 6.19
C VAL A 62 -9.80 7.40 6.10
N GLY A 63 -9.92 6.09 5.91
CA GLY A 63 -11.21 5.41 5.72
C GLY A 63 -11.74 5.38 4.29
N HIS A 64 -10.94 5.77 3.29
CA HIS A 64 -11.34 5.76 1.88
C HIS A 64 -11.53 4.33 1.33
N VAL A 65 -12.22 4.21 0.19
CA VAL A 65 -12.49 2.92 -0.44
C VAL A 65 -11.19 2.33 -1.00
N THR A 66 -11.00 1.01 -0.85
CA THR A 66 -9.93 0.29 -1.53
C THR A 66 -10.47 -0.86 -2.36
N ALA A 67 -10.31 -0.76 -3.68
CA ALA A 67 -10.49 -1.87 -4.60
C ALA A 67 -9.24 -2.76 -4.59
N ILE A 68 -9.43 -4.08 -4.54
CA ILE A 68 -8.33 -5.05 -4.46
C ILE A 68 -8.40 -6.00 -5.66
N ASP A 69 -7.34 -6.03 -6.46
CA ASP A 69 -7.17 -7.06 -7.50
C ASP A 69 -5.68 -7.32 -7.76
N GLY A 70 -5.19 -8.51 -7.41
CA GLY A 70 -3.78 -8.89 -7.58
C GLY A 70 -3.42 -9.39 -8.99
N ARG A 71 -4.38 -9.46 -9.92
CA ARG A 71 -4.16 -9.95 -11.30
C ARG A 71 -3.59 -8.82 -12.16
N ILE A 72 -2.27 -8.84 -12.34
CA ILE A 72 -1.53 -7.79 -13.05
C ILE A 72 -2.04 -7.61 -14.50
N ASP A 73 -2.38 -8.71 -15.16
CA ASP A 73 -2.93 -8.75 -16.52
C ASP A 73 -4.31 -8.09 -16.65
N LYS A 74 -5.03 -7.92 -15.53
CA LYS A 74 -6.36 -7.32 -15.48
C LYS A 74 -6.37 -5.86 -15.04
N ILE A 75 -5.22 -5.28 -14.68
CA ILE A 75 -5.17 -3.89 -14.19
C ILE A 75 -5.78 -2.92 -15.21
N ILE A 76 -5.30 -2.95 -16.45
CA ILE A 76 -5.75 -2.01 -17.50
C ILE A 76 -7.23 -2.18 -17.84
N GLU A 77 -7.72 -3.43 -17.88
CA GLU A 77 -9.13 -3.75 -18.13
C GLU A 77 -10.04 -3.23 -17.01
N ASN A 78 -9.58 -3.28 -15.76
CA ASN A 78 -10.36 -2.89 -14.60
C ASN A 78 -10.29 -1.40 -14.28
N LEU A 79 -9.26 -0.66 -14.72
CA LEU A 79 -9.14 0.79 -14.49
C LEU A 79 -10.42 1.59 -14.85
N PRO A 80 -11.06 1.42 -16.02
CA PRO A 80 -12.28 2.16 -16.34
C PRO A 80 -13.49 1.76 -15.46
N VAL A 81 -13.46 0.61 -14.79
CA VAL A 81 -14.52 0.13 -13.89
C VAL A 81 -14.28 0.64 -12.47
N VAL A 82 -13.03 0.56 -11.99
CA VAL A 82 -12.65 0.96 -10.63
C VAL A 82 -12.60 2.48 -10.49
N GLN A 83 -12.17 3.19 -11.54
CA GLN A 83 -11.98 4.64 -11.55
C GLN A 83 -11.26 5.16 -10.29
N PRO A 84 -10.05 4.63 -9.98
CA PRO A 84 -9.28 5.06 -8.81
C PRO A 84 -8.72 6.48 -8.95
#